data_AF-A0A0F3NCR7-F1
#
_entry.id   AF-A0A0F3NCR7-F1
#
_cell.length_a   1.000
_cell.length_b   1.000
_cell.length_c   1.000
_cell.angle_alpha   90.00
_cell.angle_beta   90.00
_cell.angle_gamma   90.00
#
_symmetry.space_group_name_H-M   'P 1'
#
loop_
_entity.id
_entity.type
_entity.pdbx_description
1 polymer ?
#
loop_
_entity_poly.entity_id
_entity_poly.type
_entity_poly.pdbx_seq_one_letter_code
_entity_poly.pdbx_strand_id
1 'polypeptide(L)'
;MGFVLFSALMVLGTFAVAQYLKCHPGISDPKEVVVDEVCGQLLVFVIIAALMQSGSICLRSTDGSLWFLSLTGFVTFRIFDIVKPWPICFVDKNIKGALGVMLDDTAAAMHAAVVTLAVMSVVVM
;
A
#
# COMPACT_ATOMS: atom_id res chain seq x y z
N MET A 1 12.88 -10.91 -1.05
CA MET A 1 12.07 -11.31 0.12
C MET A 1 10.80 -10.46 0.25
N GLY A 2 10.88 -9.12 0.21
CA GLY A 2 9.71 -8.23 0.38
C GLY A 2 8.51 -8.53 -0.54
N PHE A 3 8.72 -8.67 -1.84
CA PHE A 3 7.63 -9.04 -2.77
C PHE A 3 7.04 -10.43 -2.50
N VAL A 4 7.83 -11.37 -1.99
CA VAL A 4 7.33 -12.71 -1.62
C VAL A 4 6.39 -12.60 -0.42
N LEU A 5 6.77 -11.81 0.59
CA LEU A 5 5.92 -11.53 1.75
C LEU A 5 4.63 -10.80 1.34
N PHE A 6 4.73 -9.78 0.50
CA PHE A 6 3.57 -9.07 -0.04
C PHE A 6 2.63 -10.03 -0.78
N SER A 7 3.14 -10.83 -1.71
CA SER A 7 2.32 -11.79 -2.46
C SER A 7 1.66 -12.84 -1.55
N ALA A 8 2.39 -13.33 -0.54
CA ALA A 8 1.83 -14.26 0.44
C ALA A 8 0.70 -13.62 1.26
N LEU A 9 0.87 -12.39 1.74
CA LEU A 9 -0.16 -11.66 2.46
C LEU A 9 -1.35 -11.29 1.58
N MET A 10 -1.13 -10.94 0.31
CA MET A 10 -2.22 -10.69 -0.64
C MET A 10 -3.09 -11.94 -0.84
N VAL A 11 -2.48 -13.11 -1.02
CA VAL A 11 -3.19 -14.37 -1.21
C VAL A 11 -3.93 -14.76 0.07
N LEU A 12 -3.21 -14.84 1.20
CA LEU A 12 -3.79 -15.25 2.49
C LEU A 12 -4.83 -14.25 3.00
N GLY A 13 -4.58 -12.95 2.84
CA GLY A 13 -5.47 -11.85 3.17
C GLY A 13 -6.77 -11.94 2.37
N THR A 14 -6.68 -12.08 1.04
CA THR A 14 -7.87 -12.28 0.19
C THR A 14 -8.70 -13.48 0.65
N PHE A 15 -8.06 -14.61 0.97
CA PHE A 15 -8.78 -15.78 1.50
C PHE A 15 -9.45 -15.49 2.85
N ALA A 16 -8.76 -14.81 3.77
CA ALA A 16 -9.29 -14.45 5.07
C ALA A 16 -10.48 -13.48 4.96
N VAL A 17 -10.35 -12.43 4.14
CA VAL A 17 -11.44 -11.48 3.85
C VAL A 17 -12.62 -12.20 3.19
N ALA A 18 -12.37 -13.13 2.27
CA ALA A 18 -13.44 -13.90 1.63
C ALA A 18 -14.22 -14.76 2.63
N GLN A 19 -13.58 -15.33 3.64
CA GLN A 19 -14.27 -16.04 4.71
C GLN A 19 -15.02 -15.06 5.63
N TYR A 20 -14.42 -13.92 5.93
CA TYR A 20 -15.04 -12.88 6.76
C TYR A 20 -16.34 -12.35 6.17
N LEU A 21 -16.33 -12.01 4.88
CA LEU A 21 -17.48 -11.48 4.15
C LEU A 21 -18.62 -12.50 4.01
N LYS A 22 -18.33 -13.81 4.04
CA LYS A 22 -19.38 -14.85 4.07
C LYS A 22 -20.16 -14.85 5.38
N CYS A 23 -19.48 -14.58 6.50
CA CYS A 23 -20.09 -14.50 7.82
C CYS A 23 -20.82 -13.18 8.07
N HIS A 24 -20.51 -12.13 7.28
CA HIS A 24 -21.07 -10.79 7.41
C HIS A 24 -21.66 -10.28 6.08
N PRO A 25 -22.78 -10.86 5.63
CA PRO A 25 -23.39 -10.50 4.36
C PRO A 25 -23.86 -9.04 4.35
N GLY A 26 -23.63 -8.34 3.24
CA GLY A 26 -24.05 -6.95 3.03
C GLY A 26 -22.98 -5.90 3.35
N ILE A 27 -21.89 -6.28 4.01
CA ILE A 27 -20.72 -5.41 4.23
C ILE A 27 -19.76 -5.60 3.05
N SER A 28 -19.31 -4.50 2.44
CA SER A 28 -18.44 -4.55 1.25
C SER A 28 -16.97 -4.27 1.56
N ASP A 29 -16.70 -3.53 2.63
CA ASP A 29 -15.38 -3.08 3.09
C ASP A 29 -15.43 -2.90 4.63
N PRO A 30 -15.16 -3.98 5.40
CA PRO A 30 -15.26 -3.98 6.85
C PRO A 30 -14.07 -3.29 7.52
N LYS A 31 -14.32 -2.26 8.33
CA LYS A 31 -13.28 -1.43 9.00
C LYS A 31 -12.40 -2.20 9.99
N GLU A 32 -12.87 -3.34 10.45
CA GLU A 32 -12.16 -4.25 11.35
C GLU A 32 -11.12 -5.13 10.65
N VAL A 33 -11.20 -5.23 9.31
CA VAL A 33 -10.20 -5.89 8.49
C VAL A 33 -9.14 -4.85 8.13
N VAL A 34 -7.89 -5.15 8.49
CA VAL A 34 -6.75 -4.23 8.38
C VAL A 34 -5.62 -4.85 7.53
N VAL A 35 -5.85 -6.04 6.97
CA VAL A 35 -4.82 -6.80 6.24
C VAL A 35 -4.50 -6.19 4.88
N ASP A 36 -5.50 -5.60 4.23
CA ASP A 36 -5.41 -4.69 3.09
C ASP A 36 -4.48 -3.51 3.39
N GLU A 37 -4.70 -2.79 4.48
CA GLU A 37 -3.89 -1.61 4.85
C GLU A 37 -2.44 -2.00 5.14
N VAL A 38 -2.24 -3.13 5.83
CA VAL A 38 -0.91 -3.68 6.11
C VAL A 38 -0.22 -4.10 4.81
N CYS A 39 -0.94 -4.71 3.86
CA CYS A 39 -0.40 -5.06 2.54
C CYS A 39 -0.04 -3.82 1.74
N GLY A 40 -0.91 -2.81 1.72
CA GLY A 40 -0.67 -1.53 1.04
C GLY A 40 0.56 -0.82 1.59
N GLN A 41 0.64 -0.65 2.90
CA GLN A 41 1.79 -0.03 3.55
C GLN A 41 3.10 -0.80 3.31
N LEU A 42 3.06 -2.13 3.38
CA LEU A 42 4.21 -2.99 3.05
C LEU A 42 4.65 -2.76 1.60
N LEU A 43 3.70 -2.71 0.66
CA LEU A 43 4.01 -2.54 -0.76
C LEU A 43 4.72 -1.22 -1.04
N VAL A 44 4.31 -0.11 -0.40
CA VAL A 44 5.01 1.19 -0.51
C VAL A 44 6.50 1.03 -0.21
N PHE A 45 6.84 0.43 0.92
CA PHE A 45 8.24 0.29 1.33
C PHE A 45 9.00 -0.75 0.52
N VAL A 46 8.34 -1.83 0.08
CA VAL A 46 8.94 -2.85 -0.79
C VAL A 46 9.32 -2.25 -2.14
N ILE A 47 8.45 -1.42 -2.75
CA ILE A 47 8.76 -0.73 -4.01
C ILE A 47 9.99 0.16 -3.87
N ILE A 48 10.01 1.00 -2.83
CA ILE A 48 11.12 1.94 -2.60
C ILE A 48 12.43 1.18 -2.34
N ALA A 49 12.40 0.16 -1.47
CA ALA A 49 13.56 -0.67 -1.18
C ALA A 49 14.09 -1.40 -2.42
N ALA A 50 13.20 -1.93 -3.27
CA ALA A 50 13.58 -2.58 -4.52
C ALA A 50 14.24 -1.62 -5.50
N LEU A 51 13.71 -0.39 -5.63
CA LEU A 51 14.29 0.64 -6.48
C LEU A 51 15.67 1.09 -5.98
N MET A 52 15.84 1.23 -4.66
CA MET A 52 17.15 1.50 -4.05
C MET A 52 18.14 0.37 -4.30
N GLN A 53 17.73 -0.90 -4.12
CA GLN A 53 18.60 -2.06 -4.33
C GLN A 53 19.02 -2.23 -5.81
N SER A 54 18.15 -1.84 -6.75
CA SER A 54 18.46 -1.88 -8.18
C SER A 54 19.45 -0.80 -8.63
N GLY A 55 19.75 0.20 -7.78
CA GLY A 55 20.55 1.37 -8.16
C GLY A 55 19.80 2.41 -9.00
N SER A 56 18.49 2.22 -9.22
CA SER A 56 17.66 3.18 -9.98
C SER A 56 17.45 4.50 -9.23
N ILE A 57 17.51 4.46 -7.90
CA ILE A 57 17.34 5.62 -7.02
C ILE A 57 18.40 5.56 -5.92
N CYS A 58 19.09 6.68 -5.69
CA CYS A 58 20.06 6.82 -4.60
C CYS A 58 19.54 7.86 -3.61
N LEU A 59 18.92 7.39 -2.51
CA LEU A 59 18.60 8.26 -1.38
C LEU A 59 19.81 8.33 -0.46
N ARG A 60 20.29 9.53 -0.17
CA ARG A 60 21.37 9.76 0.80
C ARG A 60 20.92 9.26 2.18
N SER A 61 21.57 8.20 2.66
CA SER A 61 21.28 7.63 3.98
C SER A 61 21.96 8.47 5.05
N THR A 62 21.21 9.39 5.66
CA THR A 62 21.55 10.04 6.93
C THR A 62 20.63 9.46 8.00
N ASP A 63 21.03 9.51 9.27
CA ASP A 63 20.27 8.87 10.36
C ASP A 63 18.79 9.35 10.44
N GLY A 64 18.50 10.56 9.95
CA GLY A 64 17.14 11.10 9.87
C GLY A 64 16.36 10.74 8.60
N SER A 65 17.01 10.35 7.50
CA SER A 65 16.32 10.17 6.21
C SER A 65 15.45 8.90 6.18
N LEU A 66 15.81 7.86 6.91
CA LEU A 66 15.00 6.64 7.04
C LEU A 66 13.71 6.86 7.87
N TRP A 67 13.80 7.61 8.96
CA TRP A 67 12.62 7.99 9.74
C TRP A 67 11.69 8.88 8.93
N PHE A 68 12.26 9.87 8.23
CA PHE A 68 11.50 10.75 7.36
C PHE A 68 10.83 9.99 6.20
N LEU A 69 11.53 9.05 5.57
CA LEU A 69 10.98 8.16 4.55
C LEU A 69 9.82 7.33 5.10
N SER A 70 9.99 6.72 6.27
CA SER A 70 8.98 5.87 6.88
C SER A 70 7.72 6.65 7.21
N LEU A 71 7.88 7.84 7.81
CA LEU A 71 6.76 8.73 8.12
C LEU A 71 6.07 9.25 6.85
N THR A 72 6.83 9.67 5.84
CA THR A 72 6.29 10.14 4.57
C THR A 72 5.53 9.04 3.84
N GLY A 73 6.09 7.83 3.76
CA GLY A 73 5.45 6.67 3.18
C GLY A 73 4.15 6.29 3.90
N PHE A 74 4.14 6.36 5.23
CA PHE A 74 2.93 6.12 6.02
C PHE A 74 1.85 7.18 5.79
N VAL A 75 2.21 8.46 5.87
CA VAL A 75 1.25 9.57 5.73
C VAL A 75 0.69 9.62 4.31
N THR A 76 1.52 9.50 3.29
CA THR A 76 1.06 9.52 1.89
C THR A 76 0.15 8.33 1.59
N PHE A 77 0.48 7.13 2.07
CA PHE A 77 -0.40 5.96 1.94
C PHE A 77 -1.79 6.24 2.51
N ARG A 78 -1.85 6.70 3.77
CA ARG A 78 -3.13 7.02 4.42
C ARG A 78 -3.92 8.11 3.71
N ILE A 79 -3.26 9.12 3.16
CA ILE A 79 -3.94 10.13 2.35
C ILE A 79 -4.58 9.48 1.12
N PHE A 80 -3.88 8.60 0.41
CA PHE A 80 -4.41 7.96 -0.80
C PHE A 80 -5.50 6.92 -0.52
N ASP A 81 -5.34 6.15 0.55
CA ASP A 81 -6.34 5.21 1.08
C ASP A 81 -7.66 5.94 1.44
N ILE A 82 -7.58 7.10 2.11
CA ILE A 82 -8.79 7.89 2.47
C ILE A 82 -9.40 8.63 1.27
N VAL A 83 -8.57 9.27 0.44
CA VAL A 83 -9.05 10.14 -0.66
C VAL A 83 -9.50 9.33 -1.88
N LYS A 84 -8.91 8.14 -2.10
CA LYS A 84 -9.16 7.25 -3.25
C LYS A 84 -9.26 8.01 -4.59
N PRO A 85 -8.24 8.78 -5.03
CA PRO A 85 -8.29 9.44 -6.34
C PRO A 85 -8.39 8.42 -7.49
N TRP A 86 -8.82 8.86 -8.67
CA TRP A 86 -8.79 7.98 -9.85
C TRP A 86 -7.34 7.50 -10.10
N PRO A 87 -7.09 6.21 -10.36
CA PRO A 87 -8.01 5.09 -10.60
C PRO A 87 -8.45 4.27 -9.37
N ILE A 88 -8.05 4.61 -8.14
CA ILE A 88 -8.37 3.86 -6.92
C ILE A 88 -9.88 3.79 -6.71
N CYS A 89 -10.59 4.93 -6.83
CA CYS A 89 -12.06 4.93 -6.75
C CYS A 89 -12.75 4.12 -7.86
N PHE A 90 -12.08 3.87 -9.00
CA PHE A 90 -12.63 2.99 -10.03
C PHE A 90 -12.53 1.53 -9.58
N VAL A 91 -11.41 1.12 -9.00
CA VAL A 91 -11.22 -0.23 -8.44
C VAL A 91 -12.25 -0.50 -7.35
N ASP A 92 -12.34 0.39 -6.36
CA ASP A 92 -13.30 0.32 -5.24
C ASP A 92 -14.77 0.17 -5.72
N LYS A 93 -15.14 0.88 -6.80
CA LYS A 93 -16.51 0.84 -7.32
C LYS A 93 -16.82 -0.39 -8.17
N ASN A 94 -15.87 -0.85 -8.99
CA ASN A 94 -16.13 -1.87 -10.01
C ASN A 94 -15.72 -3.28 -9.59
N ILE A 95 -14.76 -3.43 -8.68
CA ILE A 95 -14.30 -4.73 -8.19
C ILE A 95 -14.85 -4.92 -6.77
N LYS A 96 -15.72 -5.92 -6.60
CA LYS A 96 -16.39 -6.21 -5.32
C LYS A 96 -15.89 -7.51 -4.70
N GLY A 97 -16.16 -7.65 -3.41
CA GLY A 97 -15.74 -8.80 -2.60
C GLY A 97 -14.29 -8.69 -2.15
N ALA A 98 -13.73 -9.79 -1.65
CA ALA A 98 -12.42 -9.81 -1.01
C ALA A 98 -11.27 -9.31 -1.89
N LEU A 99 -11.32 -9.56 -3.20
CA LEU A 99 -10.32 -9.04 -4.12
C LEU A 99 -10.42 -7.52 -4.28
N GLY A 100 -11.64 -6.96 -4.22
CA GLY A 100 -11.84 -5.50 -4.29
C GLY A 100 -11.19 -4.80 -3.10
N VAL A 101 -11.46 -5.32 -1.89
CA VAL A 101 -10.91 -4.82 -0.61
C VAL A 101 -9.38 -4.90 -0.53
N MET A 102 -8.75 -5.87 -1.18
CA MET A 102 -7.27 -5.93 -1.17
C MET A 102 -6.65 -5.06 -2.27
N LEU A 103 -7.36 -4.85 -3.38
CA LEU A 103 -6.83 -4.18 -4.57
C LEU A 103 -6.93 -2.65 -4.49
N ASP A 104 -7.90 -2.10 -3.79
CA ASP A 104 -8.01 -0.64 -3.60
C ASP A 104 -6.81 -0.09 -2.82
N ASP A 105 -6.39 -0.74 -1.74
CA ASP A 105 -5.20 -0.37 -0.96
C ASP A 105 -3.89 -0.66 -1.68
N THR A 106 -3.86 -1.73 -2.47
CA THR A 106 -2.74 -1.98 -3.40
C THR A 106 -2.61 -0.83 -4.41
N ALA A 107 -3.72 -0.32 -4.94
CA ALA A 107 -3.71 0.82 -5.85
C ALA A 107 -3.32 2.13 -5.14
N ALA A 108 -3.76 2.33 -3.89
CA ALA A 108 -3.35 3.46 -3.05
C ALA A 108 -1.84 3.42 -2.78
N ALA A 109 -1.28 2.25 -2.48
CA ALA A 109 0.15 2.05 -2.26
C ALA A 109 1.01 2.43 -3.48
N MET A 110 0.54 2.14 -4.70
CA MET A 110 1.26 2.54 -5.93
C MET A 110 1.37 4.07 -6.05
N HIS A 111 0.29 4.81 -5.75
CA HIS A 111 0.31 6.28 -5.75
C HIS A 111 1.20 6.83 -4.63
N ALA A 112 1.06 6.26 -3.44
CA ALA A 112 1.85 6.64 -2.27
C ALA A 112 3.35 6.44 -2.49
N ALA A 113 3.77 5.34 -3.11
CA ALA A 113 5.17 5.08 -3.44
C ALA A 113 5.74 6.15 -4.38
N VAL A 114 5.03 6.52 -5.45
CA VAL A 114 5.46 7.55 -6.39
C VAL A 114 5.59 8.91 -5.70
N VAL A 115 4.59 9.31 -4.93
CA VAL A 115 4.63 10.61 -4.22
C VAL A 115 5.70 10.64 -3.14
N THR A 116 5.86 9.55 -2.38
CA THR A 116 6.93 9.43 -1.39
C THR A 116 8.29 9.61 -2.03
N LEU A 117 8.55 8.94 -3.16
CA LEU A 117 9.81 9.08 -3.90
C LEU A 117 10.02 10.52 -4.38
N ALA A 118 8.98 11.16 -4.92
CA ALA A 118 9.07 12.56 -5.36
C ALA A 118 9.44 13.50 -4.19
N VAL A 119 8.78 13.36 -3.04
CA VAL A 119 9.09 14.15 -1.83
C VAL A 119 10.53 13.89 -1.37
N MET A 120 10.94 12.63 -1.30
CA MET A 120 12.28 12.25 -0.86
C MET A 120 13.38 12.77 -1.80
N SER A 121 13.11 12.80 -3.11
CA SER A 121 14.07 13.32 -4.10
C SER A 121 14.35 14.82 -3.91
N VAL A 122 13.40 15.60 -3.40
CA VAL A 122 13.59 17.04 -3.16
C VAL A 122 14.33 17.30 -1.84
N VAL A 123 14.12 16.45 -0.84
CA VAL A 123 14.64 16.66 0.53
C VAL A 123 16.05 16.09 0.73
N VAL A 124 16.40 15.02 0.00
CA VAL A 124 17.57 14.17 0.30
C VAL A 124 18.64 14.17 -0.80
N MET A 125 18.34 14.71 -1.99
CA MET A 125 19.35 15.01 -3.02
C MET A 125 20.12 16.28 -2.67
#